data_AF-A0A2G9I1A2-F1
#
_entry.id   AF-A0A2G9I1A2-F1
#
_cell.length_a   1.000
_cell.length_b   1.000
_cell.length_c   1.000
_cell.angle_alpha   90.00
_cell.angle_beta   90.00
_cell.angle_gamma   90.00
#
_symmetry.space_group_name_H-M   'P 1'
#
loop_
_entity.id
_entity.type
_entity.pdbx_description
1 polymer ?
#
loop_
_entity_poly.entity_id
_entity_poly.type
_entity_poly.pdbx_seq_one_letter_code
_entity_poly.pdbx_strand_id
1 'polypeptide(L)'
;MEIGSSESQAQTKKSKSKTPRKSKDAQLLKQKSPAEFFADNKNIAGFDNPGKCLYTTVRELVENALDSAESISELPIIEITIEEIGKSKFNSMIGLADHERVDEELYDDFETAKAREKRLAKEARLQETQAKNAALGKKTKGSTPAKPLKNREASYYRVTCKDNGRGMPHDDIPNMFGRVLSGTKYGLKQTRGKFGLGAKMALIWSKMSTGLPIEILSSMKGQTYSSFCRLDIDINRNIPHIHVHEKRTNVERWHGAEIQIVIEGNWTTYRSKILHYMRQMAVITPYAQFLFKFLSESPDKNVTVRFARRTDIMPPAPLETKYHPSAVDLLLIKKLIAETSKQNLLQFLQHEFVNVGKSHAERLIGKT
;
A
#
# COMPACT_ATOMS: atom_id res chain seq x y z
N MET A 1 22.59 46.26 70.07
CA MET A 1 22.24 45.53 71.30
C MET A 1 21.04 44.66 70.99
N GLU A 2 20.97 43.37 71.28
CA GLU A 2 21.87 42.33 71.74
C GLU A 2 21.03 41.04 71.59
N ILE A 3 21.66 39.97 71.06
CA ILE A 3 21.63 38.58 71.57
C ILE A 3 20.23 38.02 71.94
N GLY A 4 19.65 37.01 71.29
CA GLY A 4 20.21 35.68 71.02
C GLY A 4 19.72 34.68 72.06
N SER A 5 19.05 33.59 71.65
CA SER A 5 19.18 32.27 72.32
C SER A 5 18.54 31.15 71.49
N SER A 6 19.39 30.19 71.20
CA SER A 6 19.13 28.84 70.71
C SER A 6 18.64 27.93 71.84
N GLU A 7 17.80 26.94 71.54
CA GLU A 7 18.00 25.59 72.07
C GLU A 7 17.30 24.49 71.24
N SER A 8 18.10 23.48 70.92
CA SER A 8 17.83 22.15 70.35
C SER A 8 17.12 21.24 71.39
N GLN A 9 16.49 20.07 71.14
CA GLN A 9 16.67 18.95 70.23
C GLN A 9 15.37 18.10 70.24
N ALA A 10 15.10 17.34 69.18
CA ALA A 10 14.72 15.90 69.30
C ALA A 10 14.69 15.24 67.92
N GLN A 11 15.64 14.32 67.71
CA GLN A 11 15.68 13.42 66.55
C GLN A 11 14.69 12.28 66.70
N THR A 12 13.92 11.96 65.65
CA THR A 12 13.43 10.58 65.41
C THR A 12 13.42 10.23 63.92
N LYS A 13 14.48 9.51 63.53
CA LYS A 13 14.56 8.42 62.54
C LYS A 13 13.73 8.55 61.24
N LYS A 14 14.40 8.95 60.16
CA LYS A 14 14.03 8.61 58.77
C LYS A 14 14.04 7.09 58.57
N SER A 15 12.89 6.45 58.53
CA SER A 15 12.71 5.14 57.88
C SER A 15 12.29 5.36 56.43
N LYS A 16 13.09 4.83 55.50
CA LYS A 16 12.77 4.76 54.07
C LYS A 16 11.61 3.77 53.89
N SER A 17 10.42 4.24 53.53
CA SER A 17 9.45 3.42 52.80
C SER A 17 9.51 3.82 51.32
N LYS A 18 10.31 3.10 50.55
CA LYS A 18 10.19 3.05 49.08
C LYS A 18 8.91 2.28 48.77
N THR A 19 7.78 2.97 48.69
CA THR A 19 6.64 2.46 47.93
C THR A 19 6.99 2.63 46.45
N PRO A 20 7.05 1.55 45.64
CA PRO A 20 7.18 1.71 44.21
C PRO A 20 5.90 2.39 43.73
N ARG A 21 6.00 3.62 43.22
CA ARG A 21 4.96 4.19 42.37
C ARG A 21 4.87 3.29 41.14
N LYS A 22 4.04 2.24 41.21
CA LYS A 22 3.44 1.67 40.01
C LYS A 22 2.64 2.80 39.40
N SER A 23 3.16 3.39 38.33
CA SER A 23 2.36 4.17 37.41
C SER A 23 1.19 3.28 37.03
N LYS A 24 0.00 3.58 37.55
CA LYS A 24 -1.22 3.08 36.97
C LYS A 24 -1.25 3.70 35.58
N ASP A 25 -0.80 2.95 34.59
CA ASP A 25 -1.20 3.16 33.21
C ASP A 25 -2.72 3.04 33.22
N ALA A 26 -3.39 4.17 33.45
CA ALA A 26 -4.78 4.30 33.11
C ALA A 26 -4.84 3.99 31.62
N GLN A 27 -5.42 2.84 31.27
CA GLN A 27 -5.73 2.50 29.90
C GLN A 27 -6.73 3.54 29.39
N LEU A 28 -6.21 4.68 28.94
CA LEU A 28 -6.97 5.71 28.27
C LEU A 28 -7.54 5.10 27.00
N LEU A 29 -8.83 5.33 26.75
CA LEU A 29 -9.49 4.94 25.51
C LEU A 29 -8.73 5.57 24.33
N LYS A 30 -8.22 4.74 23.42
CA LYS A 30 -7.57 5.18 22.18
C LYS A 30 -8.47 4.87 20.99
N GLN A 31 -8.67 5.85 20.11
CA GLN A 31 -9.35 5.68 18.83
C GLN A 31 -8.31 5.56 17.73
N LYS A 32 -8.56 4.68 16.75
CA LYS A 32 -7.70 4.51 15.58
C LYS A 32 -8.39 5.02 14.33
N SER A 33 -7.61 5.64 13.45
CA SER A 33 -8.11 6.04 12.13
C SER A 33 -8.30 4.82 11.21
N PRO A 34 -9.08 4.92 10.12
CA PRO A 34 -9.14 3.86 9.13
C PRO A 34 -7.78 3.50 8.55
N ALA A 35 -6.92 4.50 8.28
CA ALA A 35 -5.57 4.26 7.75
C ALA A 35 -4.69 3.53 8.78
N GLU A 36 -4.78 3.90 10.05
CA GLU A 36 -4.06 3.22 11.14
C GLU A 36 -4.54 1.77 11.32
N PHE A 37 -5.85 1.55 11.26
CA PHE A 37 -6.41 0.19 11.31
C PHE A 37 -5.82 -0.70 10.21
N PHE A 38 -5.74 -0.20 8.97
CA PHE A 38 -5.18 -0.97 7.86
C PHE A 38 -3.65 -1.07 7.88
N ALA A 39 -2.96 -0.08 8.43
CA ALA A 39 -1.52 -0.14 8.67
C ALA A 39 -1.16 -1.24 9.68
N ASP A 40 -1.99 -1.45 10.70
CA ASP A 40 -1.81 -2.52 11.69
C ASP A 40 -2.28 -3.88 11.17
N ASN A 41 -3.34 -3.93 10.36
CA ASN A 41 -3.98 -5.15 9.87
C ASN A 41 -3.71 -5.40 8.39
N LYS A 42 -2.43 -5.38 8.00
CA LYS A 42 -1.97 -5.46 6.60
C LYS A 42 -2.40 -6.74 5.87
N ASN A 43 -2.57 -7.83 6.63
CA ASN A 43 -3.03 -9.11 6.13
C ASN A 43 -4.44 -9.06 5.53
N ILE A 44 -5.33 -8.21 6.05
CA ILE A 44 -6.71 -8.05 5.56
C ILE A 44 -6.72 -7.61 4.09
N ALA A 45 -5.78 -6.74 3.70
CA ALA A 45 -5.64 -6.23 2.35
C ALA A 45 -4.65 -7.03 1.48
N GLY A 46 -4.08 -8.13 2.00
CA GLY A 46 -3.11 -8.95 1.28
C GLY A 46 -1.71 -8.34 1.18
N PHE A 47 -1.32 -7.48 2.12
CA PHE A 47 0.01 -6.88 2.25
C PHE A 47 0.79 -7.49 3.43
N ASP A 48 0.71 -8.80 3.61
CA ASP A 48 1.31 -9.54 4.73
C ASP A 48 2.79 -9.90 4.53
N ASN A 49 3.23 -10.04 3.27
CA ASN A 49 4.61 -10.38 2.92
C ASN A 49 5.08 -9.60 1.68
N PRO A 50 6.37 -9.21 1.59
CA PRO A 50 6.88 -8.37 0.51
C PRO A 50 6.52 -8.87 -0.89
N GLY A 51 6.64 -10.18 -1.13
CA GLY A 51 6.32 -10.75 -2.43
C GLY A 51 4.83 -10.65 -2.80
N LYS A 52 3.93 -10.86 -1.83
CA LYS A 52 2.49 -10.65 -2.03
C LYS A 52 2.15 -9.18 -2.17
N CYS A 53 2.82 -8.28 -1.46
CA CYS A 53 2.67 -6.83 -1.64
C CYS A 53 2.95 -6.40 -3.08
N LEU A 54 4.02 -6.91 -3.69
CA LEU A 54 4.35 -6.66 -5.09
C LEU A 54 3.25 -7.16 -6.04
N TYR A 55 2.81 -8.40 -5.86
CA TYR A 55 1.72 -8.97 -6.65
C TYR A 55 0.39 -8.22 -6.50
N THR A 56 -0.01 -7.93 -5.26
CA THR A 56 -1.25 -7.22 -4.93
C THR A 56 -1.22 -5.81 -5.50
N THR A 57 -0.09 -5.10 -5.42
CA THR A 57 0.06 -3.76 -6.01
C THR A 57 -0.15 -3.78 -7.52
N VAL A 58 0.48 -4.72 -8.24
CA VAL A 58 0.27 -4.88 -9.69
C VAL A 58 -1.19 -5.16 -10.00
N ARG A 59 -1.82 -6.09 -9.28
CA ARG A 59 -3.23 -6.45 -9.46
C ARG A 59 -4.15 -5.24 -9.27
N GLU A 60 -4.00 -4.52 -8.17
CA GLU A 60 -4.85 -3.36 -7.85
C GLU A 60 -4.69 -2.22 -8.87
N LEU A 61 -3.47 -1.98 -9.36
CA LEU A 61 -3.24 -0.97 -10.39
C LEU A 61 -3.83 -1.37 -11.75
N VAL A 62 -3.67 -2.64 -12.16
CA VAL A 62 -4.24 -3.16 -13.41
C VAL A 62 -5.77 -3.15 -13.38
N GLU A 63 -6.38 -3.58 -12.27
CA GLU A 63 -7.85 -3.59 -12.13
C GLU A 63 -8.43 -2.17 -12.19
N ASN A 64 -7.78 -1.19 -11.57
CA ASN A 64 -8.21 0.20 -11.63
C ASN A 64 -8.00 0.82 -13.02
N ALA A 65 -6.92 0.47 -13.72
CA ALA A 65 -6.67 0.91 -15.10
C ALA A 65 -7.73 0.37 -16.07
N LEU A 66 -8.12 -0.91 -15.95
CA LEU A 66 -9.19 -1.51 -16.75
C LEU A 66 -10.54 -0.84 -16.46
N ASP A 67 -10.92 -0.69 -15.19
CA ASP A 67 -12.16 -0.02 -14.80
C ASP A 67 -12.19 1.43 -15.34
N SER A 68 -11.04 2.13 -15.34
CA SER A 68 -10.88 3.50 -15.83
C SER A 68 -11.14 3.62 -17.33
N ALA A 69 -10.55 2.74 -18.15
CA ALA A 69 -10.73 2.74 -19.61
C ALA A 69 -12.13 2.26 -20.03
N GLU A 70 -12.64 1.19 -19.41
CA GLU A 70 -13.98 0.67 -19.68
C GLU A 70 -15.08 1.68 -19.31
N SER A 71 -14.85 2.52 -18.30
CA SER A 71 -15.84 3.53 -17.87
C SER A 71 -16.14 4.60 -18.93
N ILE A 72 -15.22 4.81 -19.88
CA ILE A 72 -15.38 5.73 -21.02
C ILE A 72 -15.51 4.98 -22.35
N SER A 73 -15.74 3.66 -22.28
CA SER A 73 -15.87 2.78 -23.45
C SER A 73 -14.65 2.85 -24.39
N GLU A 74 -13.46 3.02 -23.82
CA GLU A 74 -12.22 3.09 -24.57
C GLU A 74 -11.43 1.79 -24.44
N LEU A 75 -10.95 1.24 -25.57
CA LEU A 75 -10.25 -0.03 -25.58
C LEU A 75 -8.95 0.08 -24.75
N PRO A 76 -8.78 -0.69 -23.66
CA PRO A 76 -7.70 -0.46 -22.72
C PRO A 76 -6.32 -0.73 -23.32
N ILE A 77 -5.39 0.16 -23.05
CA ILE A 77 -3.96 0.03 -23.31
C ILE A 77 -3.26 0.28 -21.97
N ILE A 78 -2.70 -0.79 -21.40
CA ILE A 78 -2.13 -0.75 -20.05
C ILE A 78 -0.66 -1.18 -20.12
N GLU A 79 0.21 -0.32 -19.61
CA GLU A 79 1.64 -0.59 -19.46
C GLU A 79 1.99 -0.73 -17.98
N ILE A 80 2.56 -1.88 -17.62
CA ILE A 80 3.04 -2.20 -16.27
C ILE A 80 4.55 -2.37 -16.34
N THR A 81 5.27 -1.53 -15.61
CA THR A 81 6.73 -1.62 -15.47
C THR A 81 7.10 -1.86 -14.01
N ILE A 82 7.89 -2.89 -13.75
CA ILE A 82 8.51 -3.17 -12.45
C ILE A 82 10.01 -2.99 -12.60
N GLU A 83 10.55 -1.95 -11.99
CA GLU A 83 11.99 -1.65 -11.97
C GLU A 83 12.58 -2.08 -10.63
N GLU A 84 13.62 -2.91 -10.64
CA GLU A 84 14.44 -3.25 -9.49
C GLU A 84 15.31 -2.06 -9.08
N ILE A 85 15.29 -1.74 -7.79
CA ILE A 85 16.07 -0.64 -7.24
C ILE A 85 17.19 -1.23 -6.38
N GLY A 86 18.42 -1.02 -6.83
CA GLY A 86 19.63 -1.36 -6.07
C GLY A 86 19.75 -0.58 -4.77
N LYS A 87 20.45 -1.15 -3.79
CA LYS A 87 20.59 -0.61 -2.43
C LYS A 87 21.11 0.83 -2.39
N SER A 88 22.14 1.14 -3.18
CA SER A 88 22.71 2.49 -3.25
C SER A 88 21.72 3.53 -3.81
N LYS A 89 21.00 3.17 -4.89
CA LYS A 89 19.93 4.01 -5.46
C LYS A 89 18.80 4.21 -4.45
N PHE A 90 18.43 3.16 -3.73
CA PHE A 90 17.42 3.23 -2.67
C PHE A 90 17.83 4.16 -1.53
N ASN A 91 19.03 3.97 -0.96
CA ASN A 91 19.57 4.82 0.11
C ASN A 91 19.58 6.30 -0.29
N SER A 92 20.01 6.59 -1.51
CA SER A 92 19.99 7.94 -2.07
C SER A 92 18.57 8.53 -2.12
N MET A 93 17.58 7.73 -2.51
CA MET A 93 16.18 8.18 -2.58
C MET A 93 15.57 8.50 -1.21
N ILE A 94 15.95 7.76 -0.17
CA ILE A 94 15.49 8.02 1.21
C ILE A 94 16.34 9.08 1.93
N GLY A 95 17.31 9.71 1.25
CA GLY A 95 18.17 10.74 1.81
C GLY A 95 19.27 10.21 2.73
N LEU A 96 19.52 8.90 2.75
CA LEU A 96 20.71 8.31 3.36
C LEU A 96 21.85 8.43 2.36
N ALA A 97 22.53 9.57 2.36
CA ALA A 97 23.86 9.65 1.76
C ALA A 97 24.82 8.81 2.61
N ASP A 98 25.79 8.15 1.97
CA ASP A 98 26.90 7.53 2.69
C ASP A 98 27.71 8.66 3.35
N HIS A 99 27.35 9.02 4.58
CA HIS A 99 28.14 9.90 5.41
C HIS A 99 29.30 9.09 5.98
N GLU A 100 30.52 9.55 5.81
CA GLU A 100 31.67 9.00 6.51
C GLU A 100 31.43 9.13 8.03
N ARG A 101 31.68 8.06 8.78
CA ARG A 101 31.62 8.11 10.24
C ARG A 101 32.70 9.10 10.71
N VAL A 102 32.29 10.22 11.28
CA VAL A 102 33.22 11.26 11.74
C VAL A 102 33.89 10.84 13.06
N ASP A 103 33.13 10.23 13.97
CA ASP A 103 33.64 9.66 15.22
C ASP A 103 33.32 8.17 15.26
N GLU A 104 34.28 7.33 14.86
CA GLU A 104 34.11 5.87 14.89
C GLU A 104 33.89 5.36 16.31
N GLU A 105 34.44 6.03 17.34
CA GLU A 105 34.38 5.65 18.75
C GLU A 105 32.99 5.72 19.38
N LEU A 106 32.06 6.46 18.76
CA LEU A 106 30.71 6.68 19.29
C LEU A 106 29.73 5.52 19.00
N TYR A 107 30.14 4.56 18.16
CA TYR A 107 29.29 3.46 17.73
C TYR A 107 29.53 2.20 18.56
N ASP A 108 28.46 1.46 18.90
CA ASP A 108 28.54 0.21 19.66
C ASP A 108 29.33 -0.91 18.95
N ASP A 109 29.51 -0.79 17.62
CA ASP A 109 30.33 -1.68 16.80
C ASP A 109 31.78 -1.20 16.64
N PHE A 110 32.18 -0.14 17.35
CA PHE A 110 33.54 0.36 17.36
C PHE A 110 34.50 -0.73 17.85
N GLU A 111 35.42 -1.09 16.97
CA GLU A 111 36.44 -2.08 17.24
C GLU A 111 37.80 -1.41 17.01
N THR A 112 38.60 -1.30 18.08
CA THR A 112 39.98 -0.80 17.94
C THR A 112 40.72 -1.58 16.84
N ALA A 113 41.63 -0.94 16.11
CA ALA A 113 42.36 -1.57 15.00
C ALA A 113 42.97 -2.93 15.38
N LYS A 114 43.47 -3.03 16.62
CA LYS A 114 44.03 -4.25 17.21
C LYS A 114 43.00 -5.35 17.46
N ALA A 115 41.77 -5.00 17.84
CA ALA A 115 40.67 -5.94 18.00
C ALA A 115 40.15 -6.43 16.64
N ARG A 116 40.03 -5.52 15.65
CA ARG A 116 39.62 -5.84 14.27
C ARG A 116 40.59 -6.79 13.60
N GLU A 117 41.89 -6.53 13.71
CA GLU A 117 42.93 -7.41 13.19
C GLU A 117 42.89 -8.80 13.84
N LYS A 118 42.70 -8.85 15.17
CA LYS A 118 42.56 -10.12 15.91
C LYS A 118 41.32 -10.91 15.51
N ARG A 119 40.19 -10.24 15.24
CA ARG A 119 38.96 -10.88 14.77
C ARG A 119 39.11 -11.42 13.35
N LEU A 120 39.64 -10.62 12.42
CA LEU A 120 39.91 -11.03 11.04
C LEU A 120 40.90 -12.20 10.98
N ALA A 121 41.97 -12.18 11.78
CA ALA A 121 42.91 -13.29 11.88
C ALA A 121 42.26 -14.57 12.42
N LYS A 122 41.35 -14.43 13.40
CA LYS A 122 40.58 -15.56 13.96
C LYS A 122 39.58 -16.13 12.95
N GLU A 123 38.90 -15.28 12.20
CA GLU A 123 37.98 -15.67 11.12
C GLU A 123 38.72 -16.37 9.97
N ALA A 124 39.85 -15.84 9.52
CA ALA A 124 40.69 -16.44 8.49
C ALA A 124 41.21 -17.82 8.90
N ARG A 125 41.70 -17.96 10.15
CA ARG A 125 42.16 -19.25 10.68
C ARG A 125 41.03 -20.27 10.79
N LEU A 126 39.83 -19.83 11.15
CA LEU A 126 38.64 -20.70 11.23
C LEU A 126 38.20 -21.15 9.83
N GLN A 127 38.23 -20.25 8.86
CA GLN A 127 37.87 -20.51 7.47
C GLN A 127 38.89 -21.44 6.79
N GLU A 128 40.18 -21.26 7.05
CA GLU A 128 41.24 -22.17 6.61
C GLU A 128 41.09 -23.57 7.25
N THR A 129 40.75 -23.63 8.54
CA THR A 129 40.50 -24.90 9.23
C THR A 129 39.24 -25.59 8.69
N GLN A 130 38.18 -24.84 8.37
CA GLN A 130 36.99 -25.38 7.71
C GLN A 130 37.29 -25.86 6.28
N ALA A 131 38.10 -25.15 5.51
CA ALA A 131 38.52 -25.55 4.18
C ALA A 131 39.37 -26.83 4.21
N LYS A 132 40.32 -26.95 5.16
CA LYS A 132 41.12 -28.16 5.38
C LYS A 132 40.26 -29.34 5.82
N ASN A 133 39.29 -29.12 6.71
CA ASN A 133 38.36 -30.17 7.15
C ASN A 133 37.40 -30.61 6.02
N ALA A 134 36.99 -29.70 5.13
CA ALA A 134 36.19 -30.00 3.96
C ALA A 134 37.00 -30.80 2.91
N ALA A 135 38.30 -30.50 2.74
CA ALA A 135 39.20 -31.23 1.84
C ALA A 135 39.55 -32.64 2.35
N LEU A 136 39.56 -32.87 3.67
CA LEU A 136 39.91 -34.15 4.31
C LEU A 136 38.73 -35.14 4.45
N GLY A 137 37.55 -34.84 3.89
CA GLY A 137 36.42 -35.79 3.82
C GLY A 137 35.81 -36.24 5.16
N LYS A 138 36.24 -35.71 6.30
CA LYS A 138 35.66 -36.02 7.62
C LYS A 138 34.34 -35.27 7.80
N LYS A 139 33.21 -35.95 7.54
CA LYS A 139 31.89 -35.51 8.00
C LYS A 139 31.84 -35.59 9.53
N THR A 140 32.18 -34.49 10.20
CA THR A 140 31.85 -34.30 11.61
C THR A 140 30.34 -34.11 11.75
N LYS A 141 29.65 -35.09 12.35
CA LYS A 141 28.32 -34.89 12.95
C LYS A 141 28.51 -33.95 14.16
N GLY A 142 28.37 -32.66 13.92
CA GLY A 142 28.30 -31.62 14.94
C GLY A 142 27.09 -30.76 14.63
N SER A 143 26.31 -30.48 15.68
CA SER A 143 25.13 -29.62 15.70
C SER A 143 25.10 -28.59 14.57
N THR A 144 24.04 -28.62 13.77
CA THR A 144 23.69 -27.53 12.85
C THR A 144 23.82 -26.24 13.65
N PRO A 145 24.78 -25.33 13.34
CA PRO A 145 24.67 -23.99 13.88
C PRO A 145 23.31 -23.52 13.39
N ALA A 146 22.43 -23.13 14.32
CA ALA A 146 21.21 -22.44 13.97
C ALA A 146 21.62 -21.40 12.94
N LYS A 147 21.22 -21.60 11.68
CA LYS A 147 21.53 -20.63 10.63
C LYS A 147 21.09 -19.31 11.25
N PRO A 148 21.98 -18.31 11.41
CA PRO A 148 21.49 -17.00 11.74
C PRO A 148 20.39 -16.74 10.71
N LEU A 149 19.20 -16.35 11.16
CA LEU A 149 18.15 -15.89 10.25
C LEU A 149 18.89 -14.92 9.33
N LYS A 150 19.19 -15.35 8.09
CA LYS A 150 19.72 -14.46 7.08
C LYS A 150 18.58 -13.47 6.96
N ASN A 151 18.74 -12.30 7.56
CA ASN A 151 17.90 -11.17 7.28
C ASN A 151 18.07 -11.01 5.78
N ARG A 152 17.13 -11.57 5.00
CA ARG A 152 17.14 -11.42 3.55
C ARG A 152 17.05 -9.92 3.37
N GLU A 153 18.12 -9.32 2.85
CA GLU A 153 18.13 -7.89 2.60
C GLU A 153 16.88 -7.56 1.78
N ALA A 154 16.12 -6.58 2.28
CA ALA A 154 14.90 -6.12 1.64
C ALA A 154 15.22 -5.68 0.20
N SER A 155 14.45 -6.17 -0.76
CA SER A 155 14.56 -5.78 -2.16
C SER A 155 13.46 -4.79 -2.48
N TYR A 156 13.80 -3.70 -3.16
CA TYR A 156 12.87 -2.61 -3.46
C TYR A 156 12.57 -2.55 -4.95
N TYR A 157 11.31 -2.28 -5.29
CA TYR A 157 10.85 -2.22 -6.66
C TYR A 157 9.99 -0.98 -6.87
N ARG A 158 10.20 -0.30 -7.99
CA ARG A 158 9.33 0.76 -8.49
C ARG A 158 8.32 0.14 -9.43
N VAL A 159 7.06 0.15 -9.04
CA VAL A 159 5.94 -0.32 -9.86
C VAL A 159 5.30 0.89 -10.50
N THR A 160 5.26 0.92 -11.83
CA THR A 160 4.60 1.95 -12.63
C THR A 160 3.47 1.31 -13.43
N CYS A 161 2.27 1.87 -13.33
CA CYS A 161 1.11 1.49 -14.14
C CYS A 161 0.65 2.71 -14.93
N LYS A 162 0.64 2.62 -16.27
CA LYS A 162 0.15 3.65 -17.18
C LYS A 162 -1.03 3.11 -17.97
N ASP A 163 -2.10 3.89 -18.07
CA ASP A 163 -3.30 3.55 -18.83
C ASP A 163 -3.75 4.66 -19.77
N ASN A 164 -4.70 4.36 -20.66
CA ASN A 164 -5.40 5.33 -21.51
C ASN A 164 -6.85 5.58 -21.03
N GLY A 165 -7.10 5.47 -19.72
CA GLY A 165 -8.44 5.58 -19.18
C GLY A 165 -8.97 7.01 -19.07
N ARG A 166 -9.99 7.19 -18.23
CA ARG A 166 -10.67 8.49 -18.03
C ARG A 166 -9.82 9.56 -17.35
N GLY A 167 -8.75 9.15 -16.67
CA GLY A 167 -7.98 10.02 -15.78
C GLY A 167 -8.76 10.45 -14.52
N MET A 168 -8.18 11.40 -13.79
CA MET A 168 -8.66 11.87 -12.50
C MET A 168 -8.71 13.40 -12.49
N PRO A 169 -9.79 14.01 -11.94
CA PRO A 169 -9.84 15.45 -11.76
C PRO A 169 -8.72 15.95 -10.86
N HIS A 170 -8.11 17.07 -11.24
CA HIS A 170 -6.96 17.66 -10.53
C HIS A 170 -7.18 17.73 -9.01
N ASP A 171 -8.26 18.39 -8.58
CA ASP A 171 -8.53 18.65 -7.17
C ASP A 171 -8.89 17.40 -6.35
N ASP A 172 -9.31 16.33 -7.02
CA ASP A 172 -9.73 15.08 -6.37
C ASP A 172 -8.56 14.12 -6.13
N ILE A 173 -7.47 14.21 -6.91
CA ILE A 173 -6.32 13.28 -6.85
C ILE A 173 -5.82 13.09 -5.41
N PRO A 174 -5.57 14.15 -4.60
CA PRO A 174 -5.07 13.96 -3.25
C PRO A 174 -5.98 13.11 -2.37
N ASN A 175 -7.30 13.35 -2.41
CA ASN A 175 -8.25 12.61 -1.61
C ASN A 175 -8.43 11.17 -2.13
N MET A 176 -8.39 10.97 -3.45
CA MET A 176 -8.53 9.65 -4.08
C MET A 176 -7.44 8.65 -3.64
N PHE A 177 -6.25 9.11 -3.25
CA PHE A 177 -5.15 8.25 -2.80
C PHE A 177 -4.81 8.39 -1.31
N GLY A 178 -4.78 9.62 -0.77
CA GLY A 178 -4.34 9.89 0.59
C GLY A 178 -5.42 9.82 1.67
N ARG A 179 -6.67 9.48 1.34
CA ARG A 179 -7.74 9.26 2.32
C ARG A 179 -8.34 7.87 2.19
N VAL A 180 -8.10 7.00 3.17
CA VAL A 180 -8.63 5.63 3.22
C VAL A 180 -10.14 5.63 3.39
N LEU A 181 -10.81 4.67 2.74
CA LEU A 181 -12.27 4.60 2.60
C LEU A 181 -12.84 5.88 1.94
N SER A 182 -12.15 6.37 0.92
CA SER A 182 -12.69 7.30 -0.07
C SER A 182 -12.63 6.67 -1.46
N GLY A 183 -13.51 7.07 -2.36
CA GLY A 183 -13.54 6.52 -3.70
C GLY A 183 -14.80 6.89 -4.46
N THR A 184 -14.79 6.59 -5.75
CA THR A 184 -15.91 6.88 -6.66
C THR A 184 -16.78 5.65 -6.91
N LYS A 185 -16.54 4.54 -6.19
CA LYS A 185 -17.17 3.22 -6.41
C LYS A 185 -18.26 2.87 -5.37
N TYR A 186 -18.88 3.86 -4.72
CA TYR A 186 -19.91 3.62 -3.68
C TYR A 186 -21.32 3.32 -4.21
N GLY A 187 -21.53 3.44 -5.52
CA GLY A 187 -22.78 3.06 -6.18
C GLY A 187 -22.95 1.55 -6.31
N LEU A 188 -24.18 1.08 -6.45
CA LEU A 188 -24.47 -0.33 -6.69
C LEU A 188 -24.29 -0.62 -8.19
N LYS A 189 -23.03 -0.86 -8.56
CA LYS A 189 -22.60 -1.16 -9.93
C LYS A 189 -21.51 -2.21 -9.90
N GLN A 190 -21.52 -3.11 -10.89
CA GLN A 190 -20.44 -4.07 -11.05
C GLN A 190 -19.12 -3.35 -11.35
N THR A 191 -18.12 -3.57 -10.49
CA THR A 191 -16.74 -3.06 -10.62
C THR A 191 -15.78 -4.16 -10.15
N ARG A 192 -14.52 -4.12 -10.58
CA ARG A 192 -13.52 -5.13 -10.15
C ARG A 192 -13.17 -5.00 -8.68
N GLY A 193 -13.00 -3.76 -8.20
CA GLY A 193 -12.67 -3.44 -6.81
C GLY A 193 -13.84 -2.89 -6.01
N LYS A 194 -14.16 -3.52 -4.85
CA LYS A 194 -15.34 -3.18 -4.03
C LYS A 194 -15.14 -2.03 -3.03
N PHE A 195 -13.96 -1.92 -2.44
CA PHE A 195 -13.75 -1.04 -1.27
C PHE A 195 -13.00 0.26 -1.58
N GLY A 196 -12.58 0.46 -2.84
CA GLY A 196 -11.74 1.61 -3.22
C GLY A 196 -10.40 1.67 -2.46
N LEU A 197 -9.95 0.53 -1.92
CA LEU A 197 -8.90 0.45 -0.91
C LEU A 197 -7.53 0.10 -1.49
N GLY A 198 -7.46 -0.66 -2.58
CA GLY A 198 -6.23 -1.27 -3.08
C GLY A 198 -5.05 -0.34 -3.29
N ALA A 199 -5.19 0.69 -4.13
CA ALA A 199 -4.13 1.65 -4.40
C ALA A 199 -3.68 2.42 -3.13
N LYS A 200 -4.62 2.66 -2.20
CA LYS A 200 -4.34 3.32 -0.92
C LYS A 200 -3.56 2.40 0.02
N MET A 201 -3.82 1.10 -0.02
CA MET A 201 -3.04 0.11 0.73
C MET A 201 -1.62 -0.02 0.19
N ALA A 202 -1.46 0.03 -1.14
CA ALA A 202 -0.14 0.09 -1.75
C ALA A 202 0.61 1.33 -1.24
N LEU A 203 -0.05 2.50 -1.18
CA LEU A 203 0.53 3.73 -0.61
C LEU A 203 0.91 3.59 0.87
N ILE A 204 0.03 3.05 1.72
CA ILE A 204 0.33 2.83 3.14
C ILE A 204 1.54 1.89 3.28
N TRP A 205 1.56 0.80 2.52
CA TRP A 205 2.69 -0.14 2.54
C TRP A 205 3.99 0.52 2.08
N SER A 206 3.94 1.29 0.98
CA SER A 206 5.08 2.08 0.49
C SER A 206 5.60 3.02 1.56
N LYS A 207 4.73 3.78 2.24
CA LYS A 207 5.11 4.68 3.32
C LYS A 207 5.73 3.93 4.51
N MET A 208 5.19 2.77 4.89
CA MET A 208 5.70 1.99 6.02
C MET A 208 7.02 1.27 5.72
N SER A 209 7.23 0.82 4.48
CA SER A 209 8.41 0.03 4.08
C SER A 209 9.55 0.87 3.52
N THR A 210 9.23 1.96 2.83
CA THR A 210 10.21 2.80 2.11
C THR A 210 10.20 4.26 2.54
N GLY A 211 9.09 4.76 3.10
CA GLY A 211 8.93 6.18 3.42
C GLY A 211 8.80 7.10 2.20
N LEU A 212 8.87 6.56 0.98
CA LEU A 212 8.82 7.36 -0.25
C LEU A 212 7.38 7.72 -0.63
N PRO A 213 7.16 8.90 -1.23
CA PRO A 213 5.84 9.30 -1.72
C PRO A 213 5.45 8.53 -3.00
N ILE A 214 4.15 8.50 -3.29
CA ILE A 214 3.63 8.05 -4.59
C ILE A 214 3.65 9.21 -5.57
N GLU A 215 3.93 8.92 -6.84
CA GLU A 215 3.81 9.88 -7.93
C GLU A 215 2.65 9.50 -8.85
N ILE A 216 1.81 10.48 -9.14
CA ILE A 216 0.60 10.33 -9.93
C ILE A 216 0.62 11.39 -11.02
N LEU A 217 0.54 10.96 -12.26
CA LEU A 217 0.26 11.80 -13.41
C LEU A 217 -1.11 11.42 -13.94
N SER A 218 -1.98 12.41 -14.19
CA SER A 218 -3.28 12.13 -14.78
C SER A 218 -3.76 13.23 -15.70
N SER A 219 -4.44 12.85 -16.77
CA SER A 219 -5.01 13.78 -17.74
C SER A 219 -6.37 13.27 -18.18
N MET A 220 -7.37 14.15 -18.22
CA MET A 220 -8.71 13.80 -18.71
C MET A 220 -8.87 14.20 -20.17
N LYS A 221 -9.72 13.48 -20.90
CA LYS A 221 -9.98 13.75 -22.31
C LYS A 221 -10.46 15.19 -22.52
N GLY A 222 -9.82 15.91 -23.45
CA GLY A 222 -10.13 17.31 -23.77
C GLY A 222 -9.37 18.34 -22.93
N GLN A 223 -8.58 17.94 -21.92
CA GLN A 223 -7.72 18.86 -21.17
C GLN A 223 -6.42 19.15 -21.91
N THR A 224 -5.98 20.41 -21.86
CA THR A 224 -4.68 20.87 -22.39
C THR A 224 -3.53 20.70 -21.39
N TYR A 225 -3.84 20.24 -20.19
CA TYR A 225 -2.89 20.02 -19.11
C TYR A 225 -2.99 18.60 -18.57
N SER A 226 -1.90 18.15 -17.95
CA SER A 226 -1.85 16.95 -17.11
C SER A 226 -1.64 17.39 -15.66
N SER A 227 -2.33 16.74 -14.73
CA SER A 227 -2.16 16.95 -13.30
C SER A 227 -1.03 16.06 -12.81
N PHE A 228 0.00 16.66 -12.20
CA PHE A 228 1.03 15.94 -11.48
C PHE A 228 0.82 16.11 -9.98
N CYS A 229 0.81 14.99 -9.26
CA CYS A 229 0.71 14.98 -7.82
C CYS A 229 1.73 14.01 -7.23
N ARG A 230 2.55 14.50 -6.30
CA ARG A 230 3.41 13.70 -5.42
C ARG A 230 2.87 13.84 -4.01
N LEU A 231 2.49 12.74 -3.40
CA LEU A 231 1.90 12.74 -2.06
C LEU A 231 2.30 11.51 -1.26
N ASP A 232 2.14 11.61 0.06
CA ASP A 232 2.05 10.48 0.95
C ASP A 232 0.75 10.57 1.79
N ILE A 233 0.59 9.69 2.78
CA ILE A 233 -0.58 9.66 3.67
C ILE A 233 -0.19 9.89 5.13
N ASP A 234 -0.87 10.79 5.84
CA ASP A 234 -0.84 10.79 7.30
C ASP A 234 -1.72 9.65 7.81
N ILE A 235 -1.08 8.56 8.26
CA ILE A 235 -1.74 7.34 8.72
C ILE A 235 -2.56 7.61 9.98
N ASN A 236 -2.10 8.49 10.88
CA ASN A 236 -2.81 8.76 12.13
C ASN A 236 -4.06 9.60 11.89
N ARG A 237 -3.98 10.59 10.98
CA ARG A 237 -5.09 11.50 10.69
C ARG A 237 -5.98 11.06 9.52
N ASN A 238 -5.57 10.05 8.75
CA ASN A 238 -6.25 9.60 7.53
C ASN A 238 -6.48 10.74 6.51
N ILE A 239 -5.45 11.56 6.28
CA ILE A 239 -5.48 12.68 5.34
C ILE A 239 -4.29 12.63 4.37
N PRO A 240 -4.44 13.14 3.14
CA PRO A 240 -3.32 13.27 2.21
C PRO A 240 -2.29 14.25 2.76
N HIS A 241 -1.01 13.88 2.64
CA HIS A 241 0.11 14.76 2.87
C HIS A 241 0.76 15.05 1.51
N ILE A 242 0.42 16.22 0.95
CA ILE A 242 0.77 16.60 -0.41
C ILE A 242 2.17 17.22 -0.42
N HIS A 243 3.09 16.68 -1.23
CA HIS A 243 4.41 17.27 -1.43
C HIS A 243 4.42 18.21 -2.61
N VAL A 244 3.81 17.78 -3.72
CA VAL A 244 3.70 18.57 -4.96
C VAL A 244 2.32 18.33 -5.56
N HIS A 245 1.65 19.38 -6.00
CA HIS A 245 0.39 19.28 -6.74
C HIS A 245 0.28 20.42 -7.74
N GLU A 246 0.44 20.12 -9.02
CA GLU A 246 0.55 21.12 -10.07
C GLU A 246 -0.06 20.65 -11.39
N LYS A 247 -0.33 21.61 -12.28
CA LYS A 247 -0.76 21.34 -13.65
C LYS A 247 0.44 21.55 -14.57
N ARG A 248 0.73 20.56 -15.41
CA ARG A 248 1.78 20.58 -16.43
C ARG A 248 1.15 20.62 -17.82
N THR A 249 1.84 21.19 -18.79
CA THR A 249 1.34 21.23 -20.18
C THR A 249 1.29 19.83 -20.77
N ASN A 250 0.17 19.47 -21.40
CA ASN A 250 -0.02 18.17 -22.05
C ASN A 250 0.19 18.28 -23.56
N VAL A 251 1.45 18.26 -23.98
CA VAL A 251 1.84 18.43 -25.39
C VAL A 251 1.35 17.25 -26.26
N GLU A 252 1.44 16.03 -25.72
CA GLU A 252 1.09 14.80 -26.42
C GLU A 252 -0.43 14.56 -26.53
N ARG A 253 -1.24 15.41 -25.88
CA ARG A 253 -2.70 15.24 -25.75
C ARG A 253 -3.10 13.86 -25.22
N TRP A 254 -2.24 13.25 -24.42
CA TRP A 254 -2.52 11.97 -23.76
C TRP A 254 -3.61 12.14 -22.70
N HIS A 255 -4.43 11.12 -22.49
CA HIS A 255 -5.34 11.03 -21.35
C HIS A 255 -5.22 9.65 -20.71
N GLY A 256 -5.50 9.60 -19.40
CA GLY A 256 -5.32 8.40 -18.58
C GLY A 256 -4.72 8.72 -17.23
N ALA A 257 -4.19 7.69 -16.58
CA ALA A 257 -3.41 7.80 -15.37
C ALA A 257 -2.08 7.05 -15.50
N GLU A 258 -1.04 7.61 -14.90
CA GLU A 258 0.24 6.95 -14.66
C GLU A 258 0.52 7.05 -13.16
N ILE A 259 0.62 5.89 -12.51
CA ILE A 259 0.82 5.78 -11.07
C ILE A 259 2.14 5.06 -10.84
N GLN A 260 3.03 5.68 -10.08
CA GLN A 260 4.34 5.16 -9.74
C GLN A 260 4.51 5.07 -8.23
N ILE A 261 4.86 3.88 -7.75
CA ILE A 261 5.04 3.60 -6.33
C ILE A 261 6.28 2.73 -6.08
N VAL A 262 7.03 3.05 -5.03
CA VAL A 262 8.18 2.24 -4.60
C VAL A 262 7.79 1.40 -3.40
N ILE A 263 7.97 0.09 -3.49
CA ILE A 263 7.58 -0.87 -2.44
C ILE A 263 8.67 -1.90 -2.21
N GLU A 264 8.77 -2.38 -0.98
CA GLU A 264 9.50 -3.62 -0.69
C GLU A 264 8.79 -4.82 -1.33
N GLY A 265 9.55 -5.68 -2.00
CA GLY A 265 9.03 -6.81 -2.76
C GLY A 265 9.95 -8.03 -2.82
N ASN A 266 9.50 -9.08 -3.50
CA ASN A 266 10.32 -10.24 -3.84
C ASN A 266 9.93 -10.75 -5.24
N TRP A 267 10.64 -10.24 -6.26
CA TRP A 267 10.41 -10.62 -7.65
C TRP A 267 10.66 -12.10 -7.91
N THR A 268 11.78 -12.66 -7.39
CA THR A 268 12.19 -14.04 -7.64
C THR A 268 11.10 -15.05 -7.29
N THR A 269 10.39 -14.85 -6.17
CA THR A 269 9.32 -15.76 -5.74
C THR A 269 7.97 -15.49 -6.43
N TYR A 270 7.65 -14.23 -6.77
CA TYR A 270 6.32 -13.86 -7.26
C TYR A 270 6.24 -13.59 -8.77
N ARG A 271 7.36 -13.62 -9.49
CA ARG A 271 7.42 -13.48 -10.96
C ARG A 271 6.42 -14.37 -11.67
N SER A 272 6.40 -15.67 -11.35
CA SER A 272 5.49 -16.63 -12.00
C SER A 272 4.02 -16.29 -11.73
N LYS A 273 3.69 -15.86 -10.52
CA LYS A 273 2.33 -15.46 -10.11
C LYS A 273 1.88 -14.18 -10.82
N ILE A 274 2.74 -13.17 -10.91
CA ILE A 274 2.46 -11.92 -11.64
C ILE A 274 2.23 -12.21 -13.13
N LEU A 275 3.13 -12.98 -13.76
CA LEU A 275 2.97 -13.35 -15.17
C LEU A 275 1.72 -14.22 -15.40
N HIS A 276 1.37 -15.09 -14.46
CA HIS A 276 0.14 -15.88 -14.53
C HIS A 276 -1.11 -15.01 -14.45
N TYR A 277 -1.14 -14.05 -13.52
CA TYR A 277 -2.21 -13.07 -13.42
C TYR A 277 -2.35 -12.25 -14.72
N MET A 278 -1.26 -11.71 -15.26
CA MET A 278 -1.31 -10.94 -16.52
C MET A 278 -1.83 -11.79 -17.69
N ARG A 279 -1.47 -13.07 -17.75
CA ARG A 279 -2.01 -14.02 -18.74
C ARG A 279 -3.51 -14.24 -18.56
N GLN A 280 -3.97 -14.47 -17.33
CA GLN A 280 -5.41 -14.62 -17.03
C GLN A 280 -6.18 -13.37 -17.44
N MET A 281 -5.67 -12.18 -17.10
CA MET A 281 -6.27 -10.91 -17.50
C MET A 281 -6.37 -10.78 -19.02
N ALA A 282 -5.29 -11.09 -19.75
CA ALA A 282 -5.29 -11.06 -21.22
C ALA A 282 -6.30 -12.06 -21.84
N VAL A 283 -6.59 -13.18 -21.18
CA VAL A 283 -7.60 -14.16 -21.63
C VAL A 283 -9.02 -13.65 -21.41
N ILE A 284 -9.32 -13.11 -20.21
CA ILE A 284 -10.69 -12.68 -19.86
C ILE A 284 -11.05 -11.28 -20.39
N THR A 285 -10.05 -10.47 -20.72
CA THR A 285 -10.21 -9.15 -21.36
C THR A 285 -9.54 -9.13 -22.74
N PRO A 286 -10.06 -9.89 -23.72
CA PRO A 286 -9.45 -9.98 -25.05
C PRO A 286 -9.46 -8.65 -25.81
N TYR A 287 -10.22 -7.66 -25.35
CA TYR A 287 -10.26 -6.29 -25.88
C TYR A 287 -9.19 -5.36 -25.30
N ALA A 288 -8.45 -5.78 -24.28
CA ALA A 288 -7.36 -5.01 -23.69
C ALA A 288 -6.01 -5.38 -24.32
N GLN A 289 -5.11 -4.39 -24.40
CA GLN A 289 -3.69 -4.59 -24.71
C GLN A 289 -2.87 -4.36 -23.44
N PHE A 290 -1.98 -5.31 -23.12
CA PHE A 290 -1.06 -5.17 -21.99
C PHE A 290 0.39 -5.18 -22.45
N LEU A 291 1.21 -4.29 -21.90
CA LEU A 291 2.66 -4.29 -22.02
C LEU A 291 3.25 -4.46 -20.63
N PHE A 292 3.85 -5.62 -20.36
CA PHE A 292 4.53 -5.90 -19.10
C PHE A 292 6.04 -5.80 -19.29
N LYS A 293 6.71 -5.01 -18.45
CA LYS A 293 8.17 -4.86 -18.41
C LYS A 293 8.70 -5.12 -17.01
N PHE A 294 9.74 -5.93 -16.90
CA PHE A 294 10.59 -6.02 -15.71
C PHE A 294 11.98 -5.53 -16.08
N LEU A 295 12.48 -4.55 -15.32
CA LEU A 295 13.79 -3.94 -15.49
C LEU A 295 14.65 -4.30 -14.27
N SER A 296 15.72 -5.06 -14.48
CA SER A 296 16.70 -5.41 -13.45
C SER A 296 17.91 -4.48 -13.55
N GLU A 297 18.75 -4.46 -12.50
CA GLU A 297 20.07 -3.86 -12.58
C GLU A 297 20.96 -4.54 -13.63
N SER A 298 20.73 -5.83 -13.89
CA SER A 298 21.41 -6.59 -14.95
C SER A 298 20.50 -6.67 -16.19
N PRO A 299 20.83 -5.97 -17.31
CA PRO A 299 19.94 -5.90 -18.48
C PRO A 299 19.57 -7.25 -19.11
N ASP A 300 20.42 -8.27 -18.94
CA ASP A 300 20.20 -9.66 -19.36
C ASP A 300 18.99 -10.32 -18.66
N LYS A 301 18.59 -9.81 -17.49
CA LYS A 301 17.44 -10.31 -16.72
C LYS A 301 16.15 -9.56 -17.04
N ASN A 302 16.20 -8.56 -17.92
CA ASN A 302 15.03 -7.80 -18.31
C ASN A 302 14.00 -8.71 -19.01
N VAL A 303 12.73 -8.42 -18.76
CA VAL A 303 11.63 -9.19 -19.34
C VAL A 303 10.66 -8.22 -19.95
N THR A 304 10.30 -8.45 -21.20
CA THR A 304 9.20 -7.74 -21.83
C THR A 304 8.21 -8.76 -22.36
N VAL A 305 6.95 -8.63 -21.98
CA VAL A 305 5.85 -9.46 -22.48
C VAL A 305 4.75 -8.55 -22.97
N ARG A 306 4.40 -8.70 -24.25
CA ARG A 306 3.26 -8.01 -24.86
C ARG A 306 2.09 -8.98 -24.99
N PHE A 307 0.94 -8.59 -24.46
CA PHE A 307 -0.33 -9.27 -24.68
C PHE A 307 -1.14 -8.41 -25.64
N ALA A 308 -1.15 -8.82 -26.91
CA ALA A 308 -1.91 -8.12 -27.94
C ALA A 308 -3.41 -8.39 -27.79
N ARG A 309 -4.20 -7.35 -28.10
CA ARG A 309 -5.66 -7.44 -28.21
C ARG A 309 -6.06 -8.50 -29.22
N ARG A 310 -7.17 -9.20 -28.95
CA ARG A 310 -7.77 -10.24 -29.80
C ARG A 310 -9.11 -9.84 -30.42
N THR A 311 -9.78 -8.82 -29.90
CA THR A 311 -11.03 -8.28 -30.44
C THR A 311 -11.15 -6.79 -30.13
N ASP A 312 -11.72 -6.00 -31.02
CA ASP A 312 -12.05 -4.59 -30.75
C ASP A 312 -13.47 -4.41 -30.20
N ILE A 313 -14.19 -5.51 -29.96
CA ILE A 313 -15.54 -5.51 -29.39
C ILE A 313 -15.45 -5.56 -27.86
N MET A 314 -15.83 -4.47 -27.21
CA MET A 314 -15.93 -4.38 -25.75
C MET A 314 -17.36 -4.75 -25.28
N PRO A 315 -17.52 -5.42 -24.12
CA PRO A 315 -18.82 -5.57 -23.49
C PRO A 315 -19.44 -4.20 -23.14
N PRO A 316 -20.77 -4.10 -23.05
CA PRO A 316 -21.43 -2.88 -22.61
C PRO A 316 -21.01 -2.54 -21.17
N ALA A 317 -20.81 -1.24 -20.90
CA ALA A 317 -20.44 -0.78 -19.57
C ALA A 317 -21.53 -1.13 -18.55
N PRO A 318 -21.17 -1.61 -17.35
CA PRO A 318 -22.15 -1.94 -16.33
C PRO A 318 -22.95 -0.69 -15.93
N LEU A 319 -24.25 -0.86 -15.74
CA LEU A 319 -25.14 0.21 -15.30
C LEU A 319 -25.25 0.20 -13.78
N GLU A 320 -25.46 1.37 -13.18
CA GLU A 320 -25.84 1.45 -11.78
C GLU A 320 -27.28 0.94 -11.61
N THR A 321 -27.51 0.14 -10.57
CA THR A 321 -28.81 -0.49 -10.31
C THR A 321 -29.25 -0.22 -8.87
N LYS A 322 -30.50 -0.56 -8.55
CA LYS A 322 -31.05 -0.48 -7.21
C LYS A 322 -31.00 -1.84 -6.52
N TYR A 323 -31.29 -1.84 -5.22
CA TYR A 323 -31.24 -3.06 -4.43
C TYR A 323 -32.40 -4.00 -4.79
N HIS A 324 -32.11 -5.30 -4.89
CA HIS A 324 -33.15 -6.31 -4.96
C HIS A 324 -33.79 -6.49 -3.57
N PRO A 325 -35.12 -6.67 -3.44
CA PRO A 325 -35.79 -6.82 -2.15
C PRO A 325 -35.22 -7.93 -1.24
N SER A 326 -34.66 -8.99 -1.83
CA SER A 326 -34.04 -10.08 -1.06
C SER A 326 -32.69 -9.72 -0.42
N ALA A 327 -32.06 -8.63 -0.85
CA ALA A 327 -30.78 -8.15 -0.32
C ALA A 327 -30.97 -7.14 0.82
N VAL A 328 -32.21 -6.91 1.26
CA VAL A 328 -32.57 -5.82 2.16
C VAL A 328 -32.39 -6.24 3.61
N ASP A 329 -31.63 -5.42 4.34
CA ASP A 329 -31.52 -5.48 5.80
C ASP A 329 -32.04 -4.18 6.43
N LEU A 330 -32.19 -4.19 7.77
CA LEU A 330 -32.68 -3.03 8.52
C LEU A 330 -31.79 -1.79 8.37
N LEU A 331 -30.48 -1.94 8.21
CA LEU A 331 -29.56 -0.83 8.07
C LEU A 331 -29.71 -0.17 6.70
N LEU A 332 -29.83 -0.98 5.65
CA LEU A 332 -30.08 -0.54 4.29
C LEU A 332 -31.41 0.18 4.18
N ILE A 333 -32.50 -0.34 4.79
CA ILE A 333 -33.79 0.35 4.80
C ILE A 333 -33.65 1.72 5.45
N LYS A 334 -33.02 1.80 6.64
CA LYS A 334 -32.81 3.08 7.33
C LYS A 334 -32.02 4.07 6.48
N LYS A 335 -30.97 3.60 5.80
CA LYS A 335 -30.17 4.41 4.88
C LYS A 335 -31.03 4.92 3.72
N LEU A 336 -31.76 4.03 3.04
CA LEU A 336 -32.61 4.39 1.91
C LEU A 336 -33.72 5.37 2.31
N ILE A 337 -34.32 5.22 3.49
CA ILE A 337 -35.34 6.15 4.00
C ILE A 337 -34.73 7.53 4.28
N ALA A 338 -33.48 7.61 4.75
CA ALA A 338 -32.80 8.88 5.00
C ALA A 338 -32.40 9.61 3.71
N GLU A 339 -32.15 8.87 2.62
CA GLU A 339 -31.67 9.40 1.34
C GLU A 339 -32.79 9.62 0.31
N THR A 340 -33.90 8.89 0.42
CA THR A 340 -34.99 8.92 -0.57
C THR A 340 -35.72 10.26 -0.58
N SER A 341 -36.18 10.66 -1.77
CA SER A 341 -37.08 11.79 -1.94
C SER A 341 -38.57 11.39 -1.87
N LYS A 342 -38.87 10.09 -1.72
CA LYS A 342 -40.25 9.57 -1.79
C LYS A 342 -40.97 9.75 -0.45
N GLN A 343 -42.16 10.33 -0.52
CA GLN A 343 -42.91 10.78 0.67
C GLN A 343 -43.78 9.69 1.30
N ASN A 344 -44.08 8.62 0.56
CA ASN A 344 -44.93 7.54 1.05
C ASN A 344 -44.31 6.16 0.79
N LEU A 345 -44.73 5.20 1.62
CA LEU A 345 -44.22 3.83 1.61
C LEU A 345 -44.42 3.13 0.26
N LEU A 346 -45.53 3.41 -0.43
CA LEU A 346 -45.81 2.83 -1.74
C LEU A 346 -44.77 3.25 -2.77
N GLN A 347 -44.53 4.56 -2.88
CA GLN A 347 -43.52 5.10 -3.78
C GLN A 347 -42.11 4.69 -3.39
N PHE A 348 -41.82 4.61 -2.09
CA PHE A 348 -40.54 4.11 -1.60
C PHE A 348 -40.29 2.68 -2.08
N LEU A 349 -41.23 1.77 -1.85
CA LEU A 349 -41.11 0.37 -2.28
C LEU A 349 -40.99 0.25 -3.80
N GLN A 350 -41.75 1.05 -4.55
CA GLN A 350 -41.73 1.02 -6.01
C GLN A 350 -40.42 1.56 -6.61
N HIS A 351 -39.86 2.61 -6.01
CA HIS A 351 -38.76 3.34 -6.62
C HIS A 351 -37.39 3.05 -5.99
N GLU A 352 -37.28 2.60 -4.75
CA GLU A 352 -35.97 2.33 -4.13
C GLU A 352 -35.46 0.90 -4.37
N PHE A 353 -36.32 0.00 -4.86
CA PHE A 353 -35.98 -1.38 -5.14
C PHE A 353 -36.18 -1.73 -6.62
N VAL A 354 -35.37 -2.67 -7.12
CA VAL A 354 -35.61 -3.25 -8.45
C VAL A 354 -36.78 -4.22 -8.41
N ASN A 355 -37.50 -4.32 -9.53
CA ASN A 355 -38.58 -5.30 -9.75
C ASN A 355 -39.76 -5.21 -8.77
N VAL A 356 -39.96 -4.08 -8.09
CA VAL A 356 -41.15 -3.82 -7.28
C VAL A 356 -42.08 -2.89 -8.04
N GLY A 357 -43.02 -3.47 -8.77
CA GLY A 357 -44.11 -2.72 -9.41
C GLY A 357 -45.14 -2.23 -8.40
N LYS A 358 -46.03 -1.33 -8.84
CA LYS A 358 -47.12 -0.77 -8.02
C LYS A 358 -47.96 -1.88 -7.37
N SER A 359 -48.38 -2.89 -8.14
CA SER A 359 -49.18 -4.02 -7.64
C SER A 359 -48.48 -4.82 -6.54
N HIS A 360 -47.16 -5.04 -6.68
CA HIS A 360 -46.37 -5.72 -5.66
C HIS A 360 -46.21 -4.87 -4.39
N ALA A 361 -46.00 -3.56 -4.55
CA ALA A 361 -45.91 -2.64 -3.43
C ALA A 361 -47.24 -2.51 -2.66
N GLU A 362 -48.37 -2.41 -3.36
CA GLU A 362 -49.72 -2.39 -2.73
C GLU A 362 -49.97 -3.65 -1.92
N ARG A 363 -49.64 -4.83 -2.49
CA ARG A 363 -49.73 -6.11 -1.80
C ARG A 363 -48.85 -6.18 -0.55
N LEU A 364 -47.62 -5.66 -0.60
CA LEU A 364 -46.70 -5.61 0.55
C LEU A 364 -47.22 -4.70 1.67
N ILE A 365 -47.95 -3.64 1.33
CA ILE A 365 -48.53 -2.71 2.30
C ILE A 365 -49.83 -3.26 2.90
N GLY A 366 -50.42 -4.31 2.31
CA GLY A 366 -51.70 -4.85 2.73
C GLY A 366 -52.90 -4.00 2.29
N LYS A 367 -52.72 -3.15 1.27
CA LYS A 367 -53.84 -2.51 0.55
C LYS A 367 -54.25 -3.46 -0.56
N THR A 368 -55.12 -4.42 -0.23
CA THR A 368 -55.86 -5.22 -1.22
C THR A 368 -56.96 -4.41 -1.87
#